data_AF-A0A7J2YFS8-F1
#
_entry.id   AF-A0A7J2YFS8-F1
#
_cell.length_a   1.000
_cell.length_b   1.000
_cell.length_c   1.000
_cell.angle_alpha   90.00
_cell.angle_beta   90.00
_cell.angle_gamma   90.00
#
_symmetry.space_group_name_H-M   'P 1'
#
loop_
_entity.id
_entity.type
_entity.pdbx_description
1 polymer ?
#
loop_
_entity_poly.entity_id
_entity_poly.type
_entity_poly.pdbx_seq_one_letter_code
_entity_poly.pdbx_strand_id
1 'polypeptide(L)'
;MFNFPLNVGCVNLVDLLCSEGKLVLGSFGPMRSRVKVNYSIIDCADWERILIVDSSGLYKYLCNVFEDAKLLKLGFNASINPFKFDLDDPYTEAKFVSDIFKLSFHLGEDSARVLQESLISLILKGGLEFSISDVISEVESQSLISRSYPYVHKLLRLLDLMSVGRIGSSFSSMHGFSNLNSSLIIVDVSHLPVEFRVLSSLLMLMKFRKEFNFILIENADIIAPEMSRALREEYAISFERSMIFYYLINENESKYILLSCDSPSWLNSKIKFIIDIAFAPIPRSKDVLDNLLRSFTSGFYDLSAFKSINIDDDVYFMVFKDGDVKLANYSGRFEFKGVFEVADELKPLKPSQQNTLVKLFGSKADLAYSVLSFLSQGTVERDLVIGYITGVYGLNATEAKKILTTLSVNGLIIEGVHRDGKYYLR
;
A
#
# COMPACT_ATOMS: atom_id res chain seq x y z
N MET A 1 -14.37 -7.17 47.34
CA MET A 1 -14.96 -8.39 46.77
C MET A 1 -16.16 -8.00 45.93
N PHE A 2 -16.00 -7.91 44.62
CA PHE A 2 -17.10 -7.96 43.67
C PHE A 2 -16.73 -9.06 42.69
N ASN A 3 -17.17 -10.28 42.99
CA ASN A 3 -17.11 -11.40 42.06
C ASN A 3 -18.30 -11.25 41.13
N PHE A 4 -18.09 -10.74 39.92
CA PHE A 4 -19.04 -10.96 38.84
C PHE A 4 -18.72 -12.34 38.26
N PRO A 5 -19.62 -13.34 38.37
CA PRO A 5 -19.46 -14.57 37.61
C PRO A 5 -19.56 -14.20 36.12
N LEU A 6 -18.50 -14.47 35.38
CA LEU A 6 -18.52 -14.49 33.92
C LEU A 6 -19.57 -15.52 33.49
N ASN A 7 -20.77 -15.04 33.14
CA ASN A 7 -21.74 -15.81 32.37
C ASN A 7 -21.20 -15.84 30.93
N VAL A 8 -20.21 -16.70 30.68
CA VAL A 8 -19.65 -16.87 29.33
C VAL A 8 -20.69 -17.61 28.49
N GLY A 9 -21.69 -16.87 28.03
CA GLY A 9 -22.67 -17.36 27.09
C GLY A 9 -22.06 -17.55 25.70
N CYS A 10 -22.58 -18.50 24.96
CA CYS A 10 -22.32 -18.58 23.52
C CYS A 10 -23.21 -17.55 22.79
N VAL A 11 -22.63 -16.83 21.84
CA VAL A 11 -23.35 -15.95 20.91
C VAL A 11 -23.40 -16.57 19.52
N ASN A 12 -24.49 -16.29 18.83
CA ASN A 12 -24.62 -16.54 17.42
C ASN A 12 -23.97 -15.40 16.64
N LEU A 13 -23.05 -15.72 15.74
CA LEU A 13 -22.34 -14.73 14.92
C LEU A 13 -23.26 -13.99 13.95
N VAL A 14 -24.28 -14.67 13.41
CA VAL A 14 -25.24 -14.05 12.49
C VAL A 14 -25.98 -12.92 13.22
N ASP A 15 -26.55 -13.22 14.39
CA ASP A 15 -27.26 -12.23 15.21
C ASP A 15 -26.36 -11.06 15.62
N LEU A 16 -25.07 -11.33 15.83
CA LEU A 16 -24.08 -10.33 16.19
C LEU A 16 -23.75 -9.36 15.04
N LEU A 17 -23.68 -9.89 13.81
CA LEU A 17 -23.34 -9.16 12.59
C LEU A 17 -24.57 -8.53 11.90
N CYS A 18 -25.79 -8.90 12.31
CA CYS A 18 -27.07 -8.33 11.86
C CYS A 18 -27.34 -6.92 12.45
N SER A 19 -26.37 -6.02 12.46
CA SER A 19 -26.57 -4.62 12.86
C SER A 19 -27.08 -3.76 11.70
N GLU A 20 -27.88 -2.74 12.02
CA GLU A 20 -28.18 -1.64 11.12
C GLU A 20 -26.98 -0.70 11.07
N GLY A 21 -26.26 -0.69 9.95
CA GLY A 21 -25.13 0.20 9.72
C GLY A 21 -23.81 -0.52 9.50
N LYS A 22 -22.77 0.30 9.32
CA LYS A 22 -21.40 -0.15 9.11
C LYS A 22 -20.76 -0.61 10.41
N LEU A 23 -20.06 -1.74 10.36
CA LEU A 23 -19.25 -2.25 11.46
C LEU A 23 -17.77 -2.29 11.08
N VAL A 24 -16.93 -1.80 11.98
CA VAL A 24 -15.49 -2.05 11.97
C VAL A 24 -15.20 -3.16 12.96
N LEU A 25 -14.68 -4.26 12.42
CA LEU A 25 -14.39 -5.48 13.14
C LEU A 25 -12.88 -5.60 13.38
N GLY A 26 -12.49 -6.21 14.49
CA GLY A 26 -11.09 -6.53 14.79
C GLY A 26 -10.89 -8.02 14.94
N SER A 27 -9.82 -8.59 14.39
CA SER A 27 -9.46 -9.99 14.62
C SER A 27 -8.00 -10.11 15.02
N PHE A 28 -7.77 -10.76 16.17
CA PHE A 28 -6.49 -10.74 16.87
C PHE A 28 -6.04 -12.14 17.27
N GLY A 29 -4.73 -12.38 17.35
CA GLY A 29 -4.16 -13.67 17.74
C GLY A 29 -3.34 -14.32 16.63
N PRO A 30 -2.77 -15.52 16.83
CA PRO A 30 -1.83 -16.11 15.88
C PRO A 30 -2.40 -16.32 14.47
N MET A 31 -1.62 -16.01 13.43
CA MET A 31 -2.05 -15.96 12.03
C MET A 31 -2.92 -17.14 11.55
N ARG A 32 -2.53 -18.40 11.80
CA ARG A 32 -3.34 -19.56 11.37
C ARG A 32 -4.68 -19.66 12.10
N SER A 33 -4.71 -19.41 13.39
CA SER A 33 -5.96 -19.44 14.16
C SER A 33 -6.86 -18.25 13.79
N ARG A 34 -6.24 -17.08 13.54
CA ARG A 34 -6.92 -15.88 13.10
C ARG A 34 -7.62 -16.05 11.75
N VAL A 35 -6.99 -16.73 10.78
CA VAL A 35 -7.64 -17.06 9.50
C VAL A 35 -8.88 -17.94 9.69
N LYS A 36 -8.89 -18.90 10.64
CA LYS A 36 -10.09 -19.70 10.98
C LYS A 36 -11.22 -18.82 11.57
N VAL A 37 -10.86 -17.88 12.44
CA VAL A 37 -11.81 -16.90 13.01
C VAL A 37 -12.39 -16.05 11.89
N ASN A 38 -11.53 -15.51 11.01
CA ASN A 38 -11.94 -14.65 9.91
C ASN A 38 -12.81 -15.39 8.89
N TYR A 39 -12.51 -16.66 8.62
CA TYR A 39 -13.40 -17.52 7.84
C TYR A 39 -14.80 -17.61 8.46
N SER A 40 -14.89 -17.80 9.78
CA SER A 40 -16.20 -17.89 10.46
C SER A 40 -16.97 -16.56 10.42
N ILE A 41 -16.26 -15.44 10.52
CA ILE A 41 -16.86 -14.10 10.36
C ILE A 41 -17.38 -13.92 8.93
N ILE A 42 -16.57 -14.29 7.93
CA ILE A 42 -16.92 -14.17 6.50
C ILE A 42 -18.13 -15.07 6.16
N ASP A 43 -18.13 -16.31 6.64
CA ASP A 43 -19.21 -17.29 6.41
C ASP A 43 -20.55 -16.85 7.01
N CYS A 44 -20.51 -16.07 8.10
CA CYS A 44 -21.71 -15.51 8.73
C CYS A 44 -22.08 -14.12 8.19
N ALA A 45 -21.15 -13.42 7.54
CA ALA A 45 -21.42 -12.15 6.88
C ALA A 45 -22.07 -12.41 5.52
N ASP A 46 -22.89 -11.47 5.06
CA ASP A 46 -23.39 -11.51 3.70
C ASP A 46 -22.19 -11.47 2.73
N TRP A 47 -22.03 -12.54 1.95
CA TRP A 47 -20.83 -12.84 1.16
C TRP A 47 -20.86 -12.23 -0.24
N GLU A 48 -21.88 -11.42 -0.53
CA GLU A 48 -21.93 -10.63 -1.74
C GLU A 48 -20.83 -9.56 -1.71
N ARG A 49 -19.81 -9.72 -2.57
CA ARG A 49 -18.70 -8.77 -2.79
C ARG A 49 -17.80 -8.60 -1.56
N ILE A 50 -16.89 -9.55 -1.37
CA ILE A 50 -15.80 -9.51 -0.37
C ILE A 50 -14.45 -9.25 -1.05
N LEU A 51 -13.67 -8.32 -0.48
CA LEU A 51 -12.27 -8.11 -0.81
C LEU A 51 -11.38 -8.47 0.39
N ILE A 52 -10.39 -9.33 0.18
CA ILE A 52 -9.36 -9.67 1.18
C ILE A 52 -8.01 -9.21 0.66
N VAL A 53 -7.38 -8.28 1.38
CA VAL A 53 -5.98 -7.90 1.15
C VAL A 53 -5.09 -8.80 2.00
N ASP A 54 -4.56 -9.86 1.39
CA ASP A 54 -3.79 -10.91 2.05
C ASP A 54 -2.28 -10.62 2.04
N SER A 55 -1.78 -10.10 3.15
CA SER A 55 -0.35 -9.87 3.37
C SER A 55 0.41 -11.10 3.88
N SER A 56 -0.28 -12.22 4.13
CA SER A 56 0.25 -13.46 4.72
C SER A 56 0.40 -14.63 3.74
N GLY A 57 -0.40 -14.64 2.66
CA GLY A 57 -0.50 -15.73 1.69
C GLY A 57 -1.30 -16.95 2.18
N LEU A 58 -2.03 -16.81 3.30
CA LEU A 58 -2.83 -17.89 3.88
C LEU A 58 -4.32 -17.83 3.49
N TYR A 59 -4.82 -16.75 2.94
CA TYR A 59 -6.25 -16.68 2.58
C TYR A 59 -6.56 -17.44 1.29
N LYS A 60 -5.55 -17.82 0.51
CA LYS A 60 -5.71 -18.72 -0.65
C LYS A 60 -6.47 -20.02 -0.34
N TYR A 61 -6.39 -20.53 0.90
CA TYR A 61 -7.11 -21.75 1.30
C TYR A 61 -8.63 -21.56 1.36
N LEU A 62 -9.13 -20.31 1.42
CA LEU A 62 -10.56 -20.02 1.28
C LEU A 62 -11.10 -20.42 -0.09
N CYS A 63 -10.26 -20.52 -1.12
CA CYS A 63 -10.67 -20.99 -2.45
C CYS A 63 -11.13 -22.47 -2.46
N ASN A 64 -10.82 -23.25 -1.42
CA ASN A 64 -11.38 -24.60 -1.28
C ASN A 64 -12.81 -24.60 -0.73
N VAL A 65 -13.24 -23.49 -0.15
CA VAL A 65 -14.51 -23.40 0.59
C VAL A 65 -15.53 -22.58 -0.19
N PHE A 66 -15.09 -21.49 -0.82
CA PHE A 66 -15.95 -20.64 -1.62
C PHE A 66 -15.73 -20.94 -3.12
N GLU A 67 -16.77 -21.47 -3.77
CA GLU A 67 -16.70 -21.92 -5.18
C GLU A 67 -16.38 -20.78 -6.16
N ASP A 68 -16.82 -19.56 -5.86
CA ASP A 68 -16.59 -18.35 -6.67
C ASP A 68 -15.51 -17.43 -6.05
N ALA A 69 -14.52 -18.02 -5.38
CA ALA A 69 -13.36 -17.29 -4.90
C ALA A 69 -12.33 -17.10 -6.02
N LYS A 70 -11.84 -15.87 -6.17
CA LYS A 70 -10.76 -15.55 -7.10
C LYS A 70 -9.50 -15.15 -6.37
N LEU A 71 -8.42 -15.90 -6.60
CA LEU A 71 -7.09 -15.58 -6.10
C LEU A 71 -6.32 -14.71 -7.11
N LEU A 72 -6.00 -13.50 -6.70
CA LEU A 72 -5.24 -12.51 -7.46
C LEU A 72 -3.92 -12.23 -6.74
N LYS A 73 -2.80 -12.69 -7.29
CA LYS A 73 -1.48 -12.39 -6.77
C LYS A 73 -0.89 -11.23 -7.56
N LEU A 74 -0.68 -10.10 -6.88
CA LEU A 74 -0.15 -8.91 -7.54
C LEU A 74 1.19 -9.21 -8.23
N GLY A 75 1.38 -8.73 -9.45
CA GLY A 75 2.59 -8.94 -10.24
C GLY A 75 2.75 -10.33 -10.84
N PHE A 76 1.76 -11.22 -10.68
CA PHE A 76 1.67 -12.52 -11.35
C PHE A 76 0.45 -12.59 -12.28
N ASN A 77 -0.77 -12.40 -11.77
CA ASN A 77 -2.00 -12.41 -12.58
C ASN A 77 -2.88 -11.17 -12.37
N ALA A 78 -2.42 -10.21 -11.57
CA ALA A 78 -3.13 -8.96 -11.32
C ALA A 78 -2.16 -7.80 -11.10
N SER A 79 -2.60 -6.59 -11.41
CA SER A 79 -1.89 -5.36 -11.05
C SER A 79 -2.84 -4.28 -10.55
N ILE A 80 -2.30 -3.34 -9.78
CA ILE A 80 -2.98 -2.12 -9.36
C ILE A 80 -2.20 -0.91 -9.85
N ASN A 81 -2.70 -0.19 -10.86
CA ASN A 81 -2.07 1.07 -11.26
C ASN A 81 -2.37 2.15 -10.20
N PRO A 82 -1.35 2.67 -9.48
CA PRO A 82 -1.53 3.77 -8.52
C PRO A 82 -1.94 5.09 -9.16
N PHE A 83 -1.62 5.29 -10.45
CA PHE A 83 -1.80 6.55 -11.18
C PHE A 83 -2.97 6.48 -12.16
N LYS A 84 -4.02 5.77 -11.77
CA LYS A 84 -5.32 5.74 -12.44
C LYS A 84 -6.33 6.43 -11.55
N PHE A 85 -6.93 7.50 -12.05
CA PHE A 85 -7.77 8.44 -11.33
C PHE A 85 -9.22 8.42 -11.82
N ASP A 86 -10.15 8.70 -10.91
CA ASP A 86 -11.58 8.87 -11.18
C ASP A 86 -11.86 10.19 -11.92
N LEU A 87 -12.94 10.22 -12.69
CA LEU A 87 -13.38 11.41 -13.44
C LEU A 87 -13.93 12.53 -12.52
N ASP A 88 -14.47 12.16 -11.36
CA ASP A 88 -15.23 13.08 -10.51
C ASP A 88 -14.35 14.15 -9.83
N ASP A 89 -13.24 13.72 -9.20
CA ASP A 89 -12.27 14.63 -8.57
C ASP A 89 -10.83 14.08 -8.63
N PRO A 90 -10.20 14.10 -9.83
CA PRO A 90 -8.87 13.56 -10.02
C PRO A 90 -7.78 14.35 -9.27
N TYR A 91 -8.02 15.61 -8.92
CA TYR A 91 -7.04 16.46 -8.22
C TYR A 91 -6.95 16.14 -6.74
N THR A 92 -8.09 15.92 -6.09
CA THR A 92 -8.11 15.43 -4.70
C THR A 92 -7.53 14.03 -4.63
N GLU A 93 -7.84 13.15 -5.58
CA GLU A 93 -7.25 11.82 -5.62
C GLU A 93 -5.73 11.86 -5.86
N ALA A 94 -5.22 12.74 -6.73
CA ALA A 94 -3.78 12.94 -6.92
C ALA A 94 -3.07 13.34 -5.62
N LYS A 95 -3.69 14.20 -4.80
CA LYS A 95 -3.18 14.53 -3.46
C LYS A 95 -3.16 13.30 -2.56
N PHE A 96 -4.27 12.54 -2.49
CA PHE A 96 -4.34 11.33 -1.67
C PHE A 96 -3.31 10.28 -2.09
N VAL A 97 -3.13 10.05 -3.39
CA VAL A 97 -2.10 9.15 -3.91
C VAL A 97 -0.71 9.61 -3.48
N SER A 98 -0.42 10.92 -3.57
CA SER A 98 0.85 11.48 -3.10
C SER A 98 1.06 11.24 -1.59
N ASP A 99 0.04 11.48 -0.77
CA ASP A 99 0.11 11.25 0.68
C ASP A 99 0.30 9.76 1.00
N ILE A 100 -0.37 8.86 0.29
CA ILE A 100 -0.16 7.41 0.42
C ILE A 100 1.28 7.03 0.08
N PHE A 101 1.87 7.59 -0.98
CA PHE A 101 3.28 7.36 -1.33
C PHE A 101 4.22 7.90 -0.25
N LYS A 102 3.95 9.11 0.26
CA LYS A 102 4.71 9.72 1.35
C LYS A 102 4.79 8.78 2.55
N LEU A 103 3.66 8.24 2.97
CA LEU A 103 3.54 7.42 4.17
C LEU A 103 4.04 5.99 3.98
N SER A 104 3.83 5.41 2.80
CA SER A 104 4.28 4.05 2.49
C SER A 104 5.79 3.96 2.37
N PHE A 105 6.43 5.01 1.84
CA PHE A 105 7.87 5.02 1.56
C PHE A 105 8.69 5.98 2.43
N HIS A 106 8.07 6.61 3.43
CA HIS A 106 8.70 7.60 4.30
C HIS A 106 9.38 8.73 3.49
N LEU A 107 8.64 9.32 2.55
CA LEU A 107 9.14 10.45 1.76
C LEU A 107 9.05 11.75 2.59
N GLY A 108 9.94 12.69 2.29
CA GLY A 108 9.83 14.05 2.81
C GLY A 108 8.67 14.81 2.16
N GLU A 109 8.24 15.88 2.81
CA GLU A 109 7.15 16.74 2.31
C GLU A 109 7.46 17.30 0.91
N ASP A 110 8.72 17.69 0.67
CA ASP A 110 9.15 18.19 -0.63
C ASP A 110 9.00 17.15 -1.75
N SER A 111 9.37 15.89 -1.49
CA SER A 111 9.24 14.82 -2.50
C SER A 111 7.76 14.50 -2.77
N ALA A 112 6.94 14.45 -1.72
CA ALA A 112 5.50 14.25 -1.85
C ALA A 112 4.87 15.38 -2.65
N ARG A 113 5.19 16.64 -2.33
CA ARG A 113 4.71 17.80 -3.07
C ARG A 113 5.10 17.77 -4.55
N VAL A 114 6.34 17.39 -4.87
CA VAL A 114 6.76 17.25 -6.27
C VAL A 114 5.97 16.14 -6.98
N LEU A 115 5.70 15.01 -6.33
CA LEU A 115 4.82 13.97 -6.88
C LEU A 115 3.41 14.51 -7.13
N GLN A 116 2.82 15.18 -6.15
CA GLN A 116 1.49 15.80 -6.28
C GLN A 116 1.43 16.79 -7.45
N GLU A 117 2.37 17.73 -7.54
CA GLU A 117 2.45 18.73 -8.62
C GLU A 117 2.63 18.04 -9.99
N SER A 118 3.39 16.95 -10.05
CA SER A 118 3.58 16.15 -11.26
C SER A 118 2.28 15.45 -11.70
N LEU A 119 1.56 14.83 -10.77
CA LEU A 119 0.28 14.18 -11.05
C LEU A 119 -0.77 15.21 -11.53
N ILE A 120 -0.86 16.37 -10.87
CA ILE A 120 -1.75 17.46 -11.28
C ILE A 120 -1.39 17.97 -12.68
N SER A 121 -0.10 18.16 -12.98
CA SER A 121 0.38 18.55 -14.31
C SER A 121 -0.04 17.55 -15.39
N LEU A 122 0.09 16.25 -15.11
CA LEU A 122 -0.33 15.18 -16.01
C LEU A 122 -1.85 15.17 -16.24
N ILE A 123 -2.65 15.38 -15.18
CA ILE A 123 -4.11 15.49 -15.26
C ILE A 123 -4.51 16.72 -16.10
N LEU A 124 -3.86 17.86 -15.91
CA LEU A 124 -4.10 19.08 -16.69
C LEU A 124 -3.78 18.91 -18.19
N LYS A 125 -2.88 17.99 -18.54
CA LYS A 125 -2.60 17.59 -19.93
C LYS A 125 -3.68 16.68 -20.54
N GLY A 126 -4.72 16.35 -19.77
CA GLY A 126 -5.91 15.62 -20.22
C GLY A 126 -5.86 14.10 -20.01
N GLY A 127 -4.89 13.58 -19.27
CA GLY A 127 -4.83 12.15 -18.92
C GLY A 127 -5.52 11.83 -17.59
N LEU A 128 -5.96 10.59 -17.42
CA LEU A 128 -6.51 10.05 -16.16
C LEU A 128 -5.88 8.71 -15.78
N GLU A 129 -5.09 8.12 -16.66
CA GLU A 129 -4.35 6.90 -16.40
C GLU A 129 -2.94 7.08 -16.95
N PHE A 130 -1.95 6.95 -16.07
CA PHE A 130 -0.55 7.17 -16.40
C PHE A 130 0.28 5.96 -16.07
N SER A 131 1.29 5.68 -16.89
CA SER A 131 2.30 4.70 -16.56
C SER A 131 3.29 5.26 -15.53
N ILE A 132 3.99 4.37 -14.82
CA ILE A 132 5.09 4.77 -13.93
C ILE A 132 6.16 5.58 -14.69
N SER A 133 6.44 5.25 -15.95
CA SER A 133 7.38 6.00 -16.80
C SER A 133 6.94 7.43 -17.10
N ASP A 134 5.63 7.66 -17.29
CA ASP A 134 5.10 9.01 -17.50
C ASP A 134 5.29 9.86 -16.24
N VAL A 135 5.01 9.25 -15.07
CA VAL A 135 5.18 9.91 -13.77
C VAL A 135 6.66 10.20 -13.47
N ILE A 136 7.57 9.27 -13.74
CA ILE A 136 9.02 9.51 -13.61
C ILE A 136 9.43 10.73 -14.45
N SER A 137 9.03 10.76 -15.72
CA SER A 137 9.39 11.84 -16.64
C SER A 137 8.87 13.20 -16.18
N GLU A 138 7.64 13.23 -15.64
CA GLU A 138 7.06 14.47 -15.12
C GLU A 138 7.74 14.90 -13.80
N VAL A 139 8.01 13.97 -12.88
CA VAL A 139 8.71 14.25 -11.61
C VAL A 139 10.09 14.81 -11.88
N GLU A 140 10.83 14.24 -12.83
CA GLU A 140 12.11 14.79 -13.27
C GLU A 140 11.93 16.23 -13.77
N SER A 141 10.96 16.48 -14.66
CA SER A 141 10.68 17.82 -15.19
C SER A 141 10.33 18.83 -14.10
N GLN A 142 9.48 18.48 -13.12
CA GLN A 142 9.07 19.36 -12.03
C GLN A 142 10.20 19.59 -11.02
N SER A 143 11.04 18.57 -10.78
CA SER A 143 12.21 18.67 -9.90
C SER A 143 13.26 19.65 -10.40
N LEU A 144 13.31 19.90 -11.72
CA LEU A 144 14.20 20.89 -12.35
C LEU A 144 13.73 22.33 -12.12
N ILE A 145 12.42 22.53 -11.97
CA ILE A 145 11.80 23.85 -11.78
C ILE A 145 11.80 24.23 -10.30
N SER A 146 11.62 23.24 -9.42
CA SER A 146 11.62 23.43 -7.97
C SER A 146 13.04 23.48 -7.39
N ARG A 147 13.24 24.23 -6.28
CA ARG A 147 14.50 24.22 -5.52
C ARG A 147 14.73 22.89 -4.75
N SER A 148 13.85 21.91 -4.94
CA SER A 148 13.75 20.69 -4.15
C SER A 148 14.50 19.50 -4.74
N TYR A 149 15.24 19.69 -5.84
CA TYR A 149 16.00 18.65 -6.55
C TYR A 149 16.75 17.62 -5.65
N PRO A 150 17.55 18.01 -4.65
CA PRO A 150 18.27 17.04 -3.81
C PRO A 150 17.34 16.12 -2.99
N TYR A 151 16.07 16.50 -2.80
CA TYR A 151 15.09 15.76 -2.02
C TYR A 151 14.22 14.82 -2.87
N VAL A 152 14.35 14.82 -4.20
CA VAL A 152 13.51 14.01 -5.11
C VAL A 152 14.15 12.66 -5.47
N HIS A 153 15.46 12.49 -5.24
CA HIS A 153 16.18 11.25 -5.60
C HIS A 153 15.57 9.97 -4.98
N LYS A 154 15.11 10.05 -3.73
CA LYS A 154 14.46 8.89 -3.07
C LYS A 154 13.18 8.50 -3.79
N LEU A 155 12.35 9.48 -4.16
CA LEU A 155 11.12 9.26 -4.92
C LEU A 155 11.41 8.63 -6.29
N LEU A 156 12.33 9.22 -7.06
CA LEU A 156 12.70 8.70 -8.39
C LEU A 156 13.23 7.26 -8.30
N ARG A 157 14.06 6.94 -7.31
CA ARG A 157 14.54 5.57 -7.09
C ARG A 157 13.39 4.59 -6.81
N LEU A 158 12.38 5.01 -6.05
CA LEU A 158 11.23 4.16 -5.74
C LEU A 158 10.33 3.96 -6.96
N LEU A 159 10.10 5.01 -7.75
CA LEU A 159 9.38 4.89 -9.02
C LEU A 159 10.15 4.00 -10.02
N ASP A 160 11.48 4.12 -10.09
CA ASP A 160 12.32 3.22 -10.87
C ASP A 160 12.14 1.75 -10.42
N LEU A 161 12.10 1.46 -9.11
CA LEU A 161 11.81 0.11 -8.60
C LEU A 161 10.43 -0.38 -9.00
N MET A 162 9.44 0.52 -9.07
CA MET A 162 8.10 0.23 -9.58
C MET A 162 8.06 0.08 -11.10
N SER A 163 9.15 0.35 -11.84
CA SER A 163 9.18 0.13 -13.29
C SER A 163 9.69 -1.27 -13.70
N VAL A 164 10.25 -2.04 -12.75
CA VAL A 164 10.96 -3.29 -13.05
C VAL A 164 10.58 -4.44 -12.10
N GLY A 165 10.85 -5.67 -12.54
CA GLY A 165 10.68 -6.87 -11.71
C GLY A 165 9.21 -7.15 -11.34
N ARG A 166 9.01 -7.94 -10.28
CA ARG A 166 7.67 -8.29 -9.77
C ARG A 166 6.95 -7.10 -9.11
N ILE A 167 7.73 -6.19 -8.52
CA ILE A 167 7.19 -4.92 -8.00
C ILE A 167 6.57 -4.15 -9.15
N GLY A 168 7.30 -3.96 -10.26
CA GLY A 168 6.74 -3.21 -11.38
C GLY A 168 5.56 -3.88 -12.07
N SER A 169 5.56 -5.21 -12.19
CA SER A 169 4.35 -5.92 -12.65
C SER A 169 3.14 -5.66 -11.73
N SER A 170 3.36 -5.60 -10.42
CA SER A 170 2.30 -5.38 -9.41
C SER A 170 1.62 -4.02 -9.52
N PHE A 171 2.36 -2.99 -9.96
CA PHE A 171 1.86 -1.61 -10.03
C PHE A 171 1.66 -1.09 -11.45
N SER A 172 1.58 -1.99 -12.43
CA SER A 172 1.33 -1.65 -13.82
C SER A 172 -0.16 -1.42 -14.13
N SER A 173 -0.48 -1.01 -15.35
CA SER A 173 -1.86 -0.99 -15.89
C SER A 173 -2.34 -2.34 -16.45
N MET A 174 -1.52 -3.40 -16.39
CA MET A 174 -1.81 -4.67 -17.05
C MET A 174 -2.57 -5.64 -16.14
N HIS A 175 -3.69 -6.19 -16.60
CA HIS A 175 -4.53 -7.10 -15.79
C HIS A 175 -5.04 -6.43 -14.50
N GLY A 176 -5.69 -5.26 -14.66
CA GLY A 176 -6.36 -4.58 -13.56
C GLY A 176 -7.61 -5.31 -13.04
N PHE A 177 -8.26 -4.73 -12.05
CA PHE A 177 -9.44 -5.30 -11.36
C PHE A 177 -10.76 -5.09 -12.10
N SER A 178 -10.74 -4.70 -13.38
CA SER A 178 -11.96 -4.48 -14.16
C SER A 178 -12.70 -5.79 -14.41
N ASN A 179 -14.03 -5.80 -14.20
CA ASN A 179 -14.94 -6.92 -14.45
C ASN A 179 -14.78 -8.15 -13.55
N LEU A 180 -14.43 -7.95 -12.28
CA LEU A 180 -14.43 -9.04 -11.30
C LEU A 180 -15.85 -9.25 -10.76
N ASN A 181 -16.54 -10.26 -11.31
CA ASN A 181 -17.88 -10.67 -10.87
C ASN A 181 -17.86 -11.67 -9.71
N SER A 182 -16.67 -12.03 -9.22
CA SER A 182 -16.51 -13.00 -8.16
C SER A 182 -16.98 -12.46 -6.81
N SER A 183 -17.69 -13.30 -6.07
CA SER A 183 -18.24 -13.00 -4.76
C SER A 183 -17.13 -12.76 -3.74
N LEU A 184 -16.04 -13.53 -3.81
CA LEU A 184 -14.86 -13.38 -2.96
C LEU A 184 -13.60 -13.13 -3.80
N ILE A 185 -12.91 -12.02 -3.54
CA ILE A 185 -11.65 -11.66 -4.19
C ILE A 185 -10.54 -11.62 -3.14
N ILE A 186 -9.54 -12.46 -3.32
CA ILE A 186 -8.37 -12.53 -2.45
C ILE A 186 -7.18 -11.95 -3.20
N VAL A 187 -6.65 -10.84 -2.71
CA VAL A 187 -5.47 -10.21 -3.25
C VAL A 187 -4.25 -10.56 -2.41
N ASP A 188 -3.43 -11.48 -2.92
CA ASP A 188 -2.16 -11.88 -2.31
C ASP A 188 -1.06 -10.86 -2.62
N VAL A 189 -0.64 -10.14 -1.58
CA VAL A 189 0.48 -9.19 -1.59
C VAL A 189 1.67 -9.69 -0.74
N SER A 190 1.62 -10.91 -0.21
CA SER A 190 2.58 -11.47 0.75
C SER A 190 4.04 -11.52 0.26
N HIS A 191 4.22 -11.62 -1.05
CA HIS A 191 5.54 -11.68 -1.69
C HIS A 191 6.21 -10.30 -1.87
N LEU A 192 5.46 -9.20 -1.69
CA LEU A 192 5.98 -7.84 -1.82
C LEU A 192 6.73 -7.41 -0.54
N PRO A 193 7.75 -6.53 -0.66
CA PRO A 193 8.35 -5.89 0.51
C PRO A 193 7.31 -5.10 1.31
N VAL A 194 7.59 -4.86 2.60
CA VAL A 194 6.65 -4.27 3.57
C VAL A 194 6.05 -2.95 3.07
N GLU A 195 6.88 -2.05 2.56
CA GLU A 195 6.49 -0.72 2.07
C GLU A 195 5.50 -0.81 0.91
N PHE A 196 5.71 -1.78 0.01
CA PHE A 196 4.81 -2.01 -1.13
C PHE A 196 3.53 -2.75 -0.72
N ARG A 197 3.56 -3.56 0.35
CA ARG A 197 2.34 -4.12 0.95
C ARG A 197 1.46 -3.03 1.57
N VAL A 198 2.08 -2.08 2.29
CA VAL A 198 1.37 -0.90 2.83
C VAL A 198 0.77 -0.07 1.70
N LEU A 199 1.56 0.24 0.67
CA LEU A 199 1.10 0.97 -0.51
C LEU A 199 -0.12 0.28 -1.14
N SER A 200 0.00 -1.02 -1.45
CA SER A 200 -1.08 -1.79 -2.08
C SER A 200 -2.35 -1.78 -1.24
N SER A 201 -2.23 -1.96 0.07
CA SER A 201 -3.38 -2.01 0.98
C SER A 201 -4.11 -0.67 1.05
N LEU A 202 -3.37 0.44 1.17
CA LEU A 202 -3.95 1.79 1.19
C LEU A 202 -4.59 2.15 -0.16
N LEU A 203 -3.95 1.81 -1.28
CA LEU A 203 -4.53 2.04 -2.61
C LEU A 203 -5.80 1.22 -2.83
N MET A 204 -5.85 -0.03 -2.36
CA MET A 204 -7.05 -0.86 -2.46
C MET A 204 -8.21 -0.29 -1.65
N LEU A 205 -7.95 0.13 -0.41
CA LEU A 205 -8.96 0.81 0.40
C LEU A 205 -9.50 2.08 -0.27
N MET A 206 -8.62 2.86 -0.87
CA MET A 206 -8.98 4.12 -1.53
C MET A 206 -9.80 3.89 -2.81
N LYS A 207 -9.37 2.95 -3.67
CA LYS A 207 -10.00 2.68 -4.97
C LYS A 207 -11.32 1.93 -4.83
N PHE A 208 -11.37 0.93 -3.95
CA PHE A 208 -12.52 0.06 -3.82
C PHE A 208 -13.50 0.49 -2.72
N ARG A 209 -13.52 1.78 -2.39
CA ARG A 209 -14.33 2.35 -1.30
C ARG A 209 -15.84 2.18 -1.45
N LYS A 210 -16.34 1.89 -2.67
CA LYS A 210 -17.78 1.70 -2.96
C LYS A 210 -18.11 0.35 -3.60
N GLU A 211 -17.12 -0.52 -3.80
CA GLU A 211 -17.28 -1.72 -4.65
C GLU A 211 -17.57 -3.00 -3.87
N PHE A 212 -17.18 -3.05 -2.59
CA PHE A 212 -17.30 -4.23 -1.74
C PHE A 212 -18.18 -3.94 -0.54
N ASN A 213 -18.93 -4.95 -0.11
CA ASN A 213 -19.70 -4.89 1.13
C ASN A 213 -18.83 -5.27 2.33
N PHE A 214 -17.82 -6.10 2.11
CA PHE A 214 -16.89 -6.57 3.13
C PHE A 214 -15.44 -6.38 2.67
N ILE A 215 -14.62 -5.71 3.48
CA ILE A 215 -13.18 -5.59 3.24
C ILE A 215 -12.41 -6.16 4.43
N LEU A 216 -11.51 -7.10 4.18
CA LEU A 216 -10.56 -7.63 5.16
C LEU A 216 -9.15 -7.11 4.86
N ILE A 217 -8.50 -6.53 5.86
CA ILE A 217 -7.10 -6.09 5.77
C ILE A 217 -6.24 -6.89 6.72
N GLU A 218 -5.37 -7.74 6.17
CA GLU A 218 -4.47 -8.58 6.92
C GLU A 218 -3.19 -7.82 7.33
N ASN A 219 -2.76 -8.00 8.58
CA ASN A 219 -1.67 -7.26 9.23
C ASN A 219 -1.89 -5.73 9.21
N ALA A 220 -3.08 -5.30 9.63
CA ALA A 220 -3.46 -3.89 9.71
C ALA A 220 -2.51 -3.05 10.60
N ASP A 221 -1.80 -3.68 11.54
CA ASP A 221 -0.79 -3.04 12.38
C ASP A 221 0.44 -2.56 11.60
N ILE A 222 0.73 -3.14 10.43
CA ILE A 222 1.80 -2.62 9.55
C ILE A 222 1.39 -1.26 8.97
N ILE A 223 0.10 -1.06 8.69
CA ILE A 223 -0.45 0.19 8.16
C ILE A 223 -0.62 1.21 9.29
N ALA A 224 -1.15 0.82 10.44
CA ALA A 224 -1.35 1.72 11.56
C ALA A 224 -0.75 1.14 12.85
N PRO A 225 0.59 1.16 13.01
CA PRO A 225 1.22 0.62 14.19
C PRO A 225 1.02 1.52 15.39
N GLU A 226 1.02 0.91 16.56
CA GLU A 226 1.08 1.60 17.84
C GLU A 226 2.39 2.39 17.97
N MET A 227 2.30 3.57 18.58
CA MET A 227 3.43 4.51 18.67
C MET A 227 4.63 3.86 19.36
N SER A 228 4.41 3.03 20.38
CA SER A 228 5.48 2.32 21.11
C SER A 228 6.38 1.44 20.25
N ARG A 229 5.96 1.10 19.03
CA ARG A 229 6.76 0.32 18.06
C ARG A 229 7.43 1.18 16.99
N ALA A 230 7.05 2.45 16.86
CA ALA A 230 7.70 3.37 15.92
C ALA A 230 9.08 3.77 16.46
N LEU A 231 10.09 3.73 15.60
CA LEU A 231 11.37 4.36 15.92
C LEU A 231 11.15 5.88 16.11
N ARG A 232 12.04 6.56 16.84
CA ARG A 232 11.89 8.01 17.13
C ARG A 232 11.67 8.85 15.88
N GLU A 233 12.28 8.44 14.78
CA GLU A 233 12.23 9.10 13.47
C GLU A 233 10.96 8.77 12.68
N GLU A 234 10.21 7.74 13.08
CA GLU A 234 8.99 7.27 12.41
C GLU A 234 7.70 7.69 13.13
N TYR A 235 7.76 8.31 14.32
CA TYR A 235 6.57 8.69 15.08
C TYR A 235 5.61 9.59 14.29
N ALA A 236 6.14 10.64 13.66
CA ALA A 236 5.32 11.56 12.87
C ALA A 236 4.65 10.84 11.69
N ILE A 237 5.42 10.00 10.99
CA ILE A 237 4.93 9.23 9.84
C ILE A 237 3.89 8.20 10.29
N SER A 238 4.12 7.50 11.40
CA SER A 238 3.18 6.54 11.97
C SER A 238 1.85 7.20 12.38
N PHE A 239 1.93 8.40 12.94
CA PHE A 239 0.76 9.20 13.29
C PHE A 239 -0.03 9.61 12.04
N GLU A 240 0.63 10.22 11.05
CA GLU A 240 0.00 10.60 9.78
C GLU A 240 -0.60 9.39 9.06
N ARG A 241 0.12 8.26 9.05
CA ARG A 241 -0.35 7.00 8.43
C ARG A 241 -1.58 6.46 9.12
N SER A 242 -1.64 6.51 10.44
CA SER A 242 -2.82 6.12 11.21
C SER A 242 -4.01 7.05 10.94
N MET A 243 -3.77 8.35 10.72
CA MET A 243 -4.82 9.31 10.38
C MET A 243 -5.41 9.07 8.99
N ILE A 244 -4.58 8.82 7.97
CA ILE A 244 -5.07 8.50 6.62
C ILE A 244 -5.79 7.15 6.63
N PHE A 245 -5.25 6.15 7.32
CA PHE A 245 -5.91 4.86 7.43
C PHE A 245 -7.29 4.97 8.11
N TYR A 246 -7.38 5.74 9.21
CA TYR A 246 -8.63 6.07 9.88
C TYR A 246 -9.63 6.75 8.93
N TYR A 247 -9.17 7.76 8.18
CA TYR A 247 -9.99 8.46 7.20
C TYR A 247 -10.51 7.51 6.11
N LEU A 248 -9.64 6.69 5.52
CA LEU A 248 -10.03 5.71 4.50
C LEU A 248 -11.01 4.67 5.04
N ILE A 249 -10.83 4.22 6.29
CA ILE A 249 -11.80 3.34 6.94
C ILE A 249 -13.14 4.05 7.02
N ASN A 250 -13.21 5.29 7.49
CA ASN A 250 -14.48 5.99 7.69
C ASN A 250 -15.22 6.32 6.39
N GLU A 251 -14.51 6.80 5.36
CA GLU A 251 -15.08 7.17 4.06
C GLU A 251 -15.51 5.97 3.20
N ASN A 252 -15.12 4.76 3.57
CA ASN A 252 -15.48 3.56 2.84
C ASN A 252 -16.95 3.19 3.08
N GLU A 253 -17.70 2.87 2.02
CA GLU A 253 -19.13 2.54 2.06
C GLU A 253 -19.39 1.06 2.40
N SER A 254 -18.33 0.24 2.55
CA SER A 254 -18.45 -1.16 2.97
C SER A 254 -19.22 -1.29 4.28
N LYS A 255 -20.16 -2.22 4.32
CA LYS A 255 -20.90 -2.58 5.53
C LYS A 255 -19.99 -3.15 6.60
N TYR A 256 -18.97 -3.93 6.23
CA TYR A 256 -18.02 -4.55 7.15
C TYR A 256 -16.58 -4.24 6.76
N ILE A 257 -15.77 -3.78 7.72
CA ILE A 257 -14.33 -3.64 7.56
C ILE A 257 -13.65 -4.44 8.67
N LEU A 258 -12.99 -5.54 8.31
CA LEU A 258 -12.28 -6.41 9.25
C LEU A 258 -10.78 -6.12 9.25
N LEU A 259 -10.30 -5.60 10.38
CA LEU A 259 -8.90 -5.30 10.62
C LEU A 259 -8.26 -6.48 11.37
N SER A 260 -7.28 -7.13 10.75
CA SER A 260 -6.70 -8.37 11.25
C SER A 260 -5.21 -8.16 11.57
N CYS A 261 -4.77 -8.54 12.78
CA CYS A 261 -3.35 -8.53 13.14
C CYS A 261 -3.06 -9.51 14.31
N ASP A 262 -1.78 -9.72 14.63
CA ASP A 262 -1.39 -10.66 15.69
C ASP A 262 -1.82 -10.21 17.09
N SER A 263 -1.77 -8.92 17.37
CA SER A 263 -2.03 -8.37 18.70
C SER A 263 -2.67 -6.99 18.63
N PRO A 264 -3.73 -6.72 19.41
CA PRO A 264 -4.34 -5.38 19.45
C PRO A 264 -3.36 -4.32 19.96
N SER A 265 -2.43 -4.67 20.85
CA SER A 265 -1.41 -3.72 21.33
C SER A 265 -0.47 -3.21 20.25
N TRP A 266 -0.44 -3.84 19.08
CA TRP A 266 0.37 -3.40 17.94
C TRP A 266 -0.38 -2.48 17.01
N LEU A 267 -1.71 -2.45 17.08
CA LEU A 267 -2.55 -1.56 16.30
C LEU A 267 -2.69 -0.21 17.01
N ASN A 268 -2.65 0.87 16.25
CA ASN A 268 -2.78 2.22 16.77
C ASN A 268 -4.05 2.41 17.60
N SER A 269 -3.93 3.08 18.73
CA SER A 269 -5.04 3.35 19.66
C SER A 269 -6.25 4.00 18.99
N LYS A 270 -6.08 4.97 18.07
CA LYS A 270 -7.20 5.60 17.36
C LYS A 270 -7.98 4.60 16.50
N ILE A 271 -7.28 3.65 15.88
CA ILE A 271 -7.92 2.61 15.06
C ILE A 271 -8.62 1.59 15.96
N LYS A 272 -8.02 1.22 17.10
CA LYS A 272 -8.68 0.36 18.08
C LYS A 272 -10.00 0.94 18.59
N PHE A 273 -10.07 2.25 18.81
CA PHE A 273 -11.26 2.90 19.37
C PHE A 273 -12.47 2.88 18.43
N ILE A 274 -12.29 2.66 17.13
CA ILE A 274 -13.42 2.52 16.19
C ILE A 274 -13.83 1.07 15.97
N ILE A 275 -13.15 0.09 16.57
CA ILE A 275 -13.55 -1.31 16.46
C ILE A 275 -14.80 -1.54 17.31
N ASP A 276 -15.91 -1.86 16.64
CA ASP A 276 -17.19 -2.14 17.28
C ASP A 276 -17.19 -3.51 17.95
N ILE A 277 -16.55 -4.49 17.30
CA ILE A 277 -16.50 -5.89 17.74
C ILE A 277 -15.11 -6.45 17.48
N ALA A 278 -14.50 -7.04 18.51
CA ALA A 278 -13.22 -7.73 18.38
C ALA A 278 -13.39 -9.24 18.56
N PHE A 279 -12.58 -9.99 17.84
CA PHE A 279 -12.57 -11.44 17.82
C PHE A 279 -11.15 -11.95 18.08
N ALA A 280 -11.03 -13.07 18.79
CA ALA A 280 -9.73 -13.71 18.99
C ALA A 280 -9.90 -15.23 19.22
N PRO A 281 -8.98 -16.08 18.72
CA PRO A 281 -8.94 -17.47 19.12
C PRO A 281 -8.64 -17.57 20.61
N ILE A 282 -9.00 -18.70 21.24
CA ILE A 282 -8.72 -18.92 22.66
C ILE A 282 -7.21 -18.78 22.93
N PRO A 283 -6.78 -17.82 23.77
CA PRO A 283 -5.35 -17.58 24.02
C PRO A 283 -4.71 -18.74 24.76
N ARG A 284 -3.51 -19.15 24.33
CA ARG A 284 -2.71 -20.19 24.99
C ARG A 284 -1.87 -19.68 26.16
N SER A 285 -1.66 -18.37 26.25
CA SER A 285 -0.89 -17.74 27.33
C SER A 285 -1.70 -16.67 28.04
N LYS A 286 -1.43 -16.52 29.34
CA LYS A 286 -2.06 -15.50 30.17
C LYS A 286 -1.75 -14.09 29.64
N ASP A 287 -0.53 -13.84 29.20
CA ASP A 287 -0.13 -12.52 28.73
C ASP A 287 -0.92 -12.07 27.49
N VAL A 288 -1.23 -13.00 26.58
CA VAL A 288 -2.06 -12.73 25.40
C VAL A 288 -3.51 -12.44 25.81
N LEU A 289 -4.05 -13.22 26.74
CA LEU A 289 -5.40 -12.99 27.29
C LEU A 289 -5.50 -11.65 28.02
N ASP A 290 -4.53 -11.33 28.90
CA ASP A 290 -4.48 -10.07 29.64
C ASP A 290 -4.40 -8.87 28.68
N ASN A 291 -3.65 -9.00 27.58
CA ASN A 291 -3.55 -7.96 26.55
C ASN A 291 -4.88 -7.74 25.80
N LEU A 292 -5.58 -8.82 25.41
CA LEU A 292 -6.91 -8.73 24.78
C LEU A 292 -7.92 -8.07 25.72
N LEU A 293 -7.98 -8.53 26.98
CA LEU A 293 -8.89 -7.97 27.98
C LEU A 293 -8.63 -6.49 28.22
N ARG A 294 -7.37 -6.08 28.39
CA ARG A 294 -7.01 -4.66 28.56
C ARG A 294 -7.37 -3.80 27.35
N SER A 295 -7.41 -4.38 26.17
CA SER A 295 -7.66 -3.65 24.93
C SER A 295 -9.15 -3.43 24.67
N PHE A 296 -10.02 -4.36 25.06
CA PHE A 296 -11.43 -4.36 24.67
C PHE A 296 -12.43 -4.42 25.82
N THR A 297 -11.97 -4.44 27.06
CA THR A 297 -12.86 -4.53 28.22
C THR A 297 -12.65 -3.38 29.20
N SER A 298 -13.73 -2.97 29.87
CA SER A 298 -13.77 -1.81 30.78
C SER A 298 -13.67 -2.19 32.27
N GLY A 299 -13.63 -3.48 32.60
CA GLY A 299 -13.70 -3.99 33.98
C GLY A 299 -12.56 -4.94 34.35
N PHE A 300 -12.46 -5.25 35.66
CA PHE A 300 -11.57 -6.30 36.15
C PHE A 300 -12.24 -7.66 35.96
N TYR A 301 -11.75 -8.45 35.01
CA TYR A 301 -12.24 -9.80 34.75
C TYR A 301 -11.55 -10.82 35.67
N ASP A 302 -12.35 -11.65 36.33
CA ASP A 302 -11.82 -12.80 37.06
C ASP A 302 -11.40 -13.90 36.09
N LEU A 303 -10.11 -13.91 35.77
CA LEU A 303 -9.44 -14.90 34.91
C LEU A 303 -9.59 -16.34 35.43
N SER A 304 -9.96 -16.55 36.70
CA SER A 304 -10.15 -17.89 37.26
C SER A 304 -11.35 -18.62 36.63
N ALA A 305 -12.36 -17.89 36.14
CA ALA A 305 -13.52 -18.45 35.45
C ALA A 305 -13.16 -19.01 34.05
N PHE A 306 -12.17 -18.45 33.36
CA PHE A 306 -11.68 -19.02 32.10
C PHE A 306 -10.78 -20.25 32.32
N LYS A 307 -10.13 -20.36 33.49
CA LYS A 307 -9.27 -21.50 33.84
C LYS A 307 -10.05 -22.74 34.27
N SER A 308 -11.27 -22.58 34.78
CA SER A 308 -12.13 -23.69 35.22
C SER A 308 -12.97 -24.30 34.10
N ILE A 309 -13.10 -23.60 32.96
CA ILE A 309 -13.83 -24.08 31.79
C ILE A 309 -12.81 -24.67 30.82
N ASN A 310 -12.88 -25.98 30.59
CA ASN A 310 -12.10 -26.67 29.55
C ASN A 310 -12.68 -26.30 28.18
N ILE A 311 -12.42 -25.07 27.72
CA ILE A 311 -12.90 -24.56 26.44
C ILE A 311 -12.06 -25.20 25.34
N ASP A 312 -12.73 -25.93 24.45
CA ASP A 312 -12.12 -26.52 23.26
C ASP A 312 -11.74 -25.42 22.26
N ASP A 313 -10.43 -25.20 22.04
CA ASP A 313 -9.88 -24.18 21.16
C ASP A 313 -10.08 -24.48 19.67
N ASP A 314 -10.51 -25.70 19.33
CA ASP A 314 -10.93 -26.08 17.98
C ASP A 314 -12.43 -25.85 17.73
N VAL A 315 -13.23 -25.62 18.78
CA VAL A 315 -14.69 -25.39 18.67
C VAL A 315 -15.06 -23.92 18.86
N TYR A 316 -14.41 -23.23 19.79
CA TYR A 316 -14.79 -21.88 20.19
C TYR A 316 -13.71 -20.83 19.93
N PHE A 317 -14.16 -19.58 19.80
CA PHE A 317 -13.31 -18.39 19.87
C PHE A 317 -13.99 -17.28 20.66
N MET A 318 -13.20 -16.31 21.12
CA MET A 318 -13.65 -15.18 21.94
C MET A 318 -14.23 -14.06 21.08
N VAL A 319 -15.31 -13.47 21.58
CA VAL A 319 -15.97 -12.28 21.04
C VAL A 319 -15.97 -11.20 22.11
N PHE A 320 -15.52 -10.01 21.76
CA PHE A 320 -15.50 -8.83 22.61
C PHE A 320 -16.43 -7.78 22.00
N LYS A 321 -17.43 -7.33 22.76
CA LYS A 321 -18.38 -6.31 22.33
C LYS A 321 -18.89 -5.54 23.54
N ASP A 322 -18.98 -4.21 23.44
CA ASP A 322 -19.50 -3.33 24.50
C ASP A 322 -18.81 -3.52 25.88
N GLY A 323 -17.54 -3.93 25.86
CA GLY A 323 -16.76 -4.22 27.07
C GLY A 323 -16.98 -5.62 27.65
N ASP A 324 -17.89 -6.42 27.10
CA ASP A 324 -18.21 -7.80 27.49
C ASP A 324 -17.40 -8.83 26.69
N VAL A 325 -17.22 -10.02 27.27
CA VAL A 325 -16.57 -11.17 26.63
C VAL A 325 -17.52 -12.36 26.56
N LYS A 326 -17.70 -12.91 25.35
CA LYS A 326 -18.53 -14.08 25.06
C LYS A 326 -17.77 -15.07 24.17
N LEU A 327 -18.35 -16.25 23.95
CA LEU A 327 -17.79 -17.25 23.03
C LEU A 327 -18.67 -17.36 21.78
N ALA A 328 -18.05 -17.64 20.64
CA ALA A 328 -18.72 -18.05 19.41
C ALA A 328 -18.15 -19.37 18.90
N ASN A 329 -18.95 -20.13 18.17
CA ASN A 329 -18.51 -21.34 17.50
C ASN A 329 -17.79 -21.00 16.19
N TYR A 330 -16.75 -21.74 15.83
CA TYR A 330 -16.25 -21.71 14.46
C TYR A 330 -17.32 -22.20 13.48
N SER A 331 -17.39 -21.55 12.32
CA SER A 331 -18.12 -22.08 11.17
C SER A 331 -17.39 -23.30 10.62
N GLY A 332 -18.11 -24.41 10.40
CA GLY A 332 -17.66 -25.56 9.58
C GLY A 332 -16.23 -26.11 9.84
N ARG A 333 -15.69 -26.84 8.86
CA ARG A 333 -14.30 -27.33 8.87
C ARG A 333 -13.46 -26.57 7.86
N PHE A 334 -12.67 -25.61 8.33
CA PHE A 334 -11.65 -24.94 7.52
C PHE A 334 -10.29 -25.65 7.66
N GLU A 335 -9.69 -26.03 6.53
CA GLU A 335 -8.40 -26.73 6.50
C GLU A 335 -7.36 -26.03 5.61
N PHE A 336 -6.13 -25.93 6.11
CA PHE A 336 -4.97 -25.44 5.37
C PHE A 336 -4.36 -26.55 4.49
N LYS A 337 -5.12 -27.04 3.51
CA LYS A 337 -4.68 -28.09 2.58
C LYS A 337 -4.90 -27.68 1.13
N GLY A 338 -4.10 -28.25 0.23
CA GLY A 338 -4.16 -27.97 -1.21
C GLY A 338 -2.96 -27.18 -1.72
N VAL A 339 -2.69 -27.34 -3.02
CA VAL A 339 -1.68 -26.59 -3.75
C VAL A 339 -2.42 -25.63 -4.67
N PHE A 340 -2.15 -24.33 -4.52
CA PHE A 340 -2.73 -23.29 -5.34
C PHE A 340 -1.65 -22.74 -6.25
N GLU A 341 -1.74 -23.08 -7.53
CA GLU A 341 -0.90 -22.48 -8.55
C GLU A 341 -1.58 -21.20 -9.04
N VAL A 342 -0.81 -20.11 -9.05
CA VAL A 342 -1.28 -18.84 -9.62
C VAL A 342 -0.67 -18.73 -11.01
N ALA A 343 -1.50 -18.44 -12.00
CA ALA A 343 -1.04 -18.22 -13.37
C ALA A 343 -0.03 -17.06 -13.42
N ASP A 344 1.08 -17.27 -14.11
CA ASP A 344 2.11 -16.23 -14.33
C ASP A 344 1.82 -15.49 -15.64
N GLU A 345 0.75 -14.70 -15.63
CA GLU A 345 0.26 -13.94 -16.80
C GLU A 345 1.08 -12.66 -17.04
N LEU A 346 1.50 -12.01 -15.96
CA LEU A 346 2.29 -10.79 -15.96
C LEU A 346 3.77 -11.11 -15.89
N LYS A 347 4.45 -10.99 -17.03
CA LYS A 347 5.90 -11.16 -17.08
C LYS A 347 6.61 -9.93 -16.52
N PRO A 348 7.55 -10.09 -15.58
CA PRO A 348 8.30 -8.97 -15.03
C PRO A 348 9.20 -8.35 -16.11
N LEU A 349 9.14 -7.02 -16.20
CA LEU A 349 10.11 -6.26 -16.98
C LEU A 349 11.49 -6.48 -16.38
N LYS A 350 12.42 -6.98 -17.19
CA LYS A 350 13.82 -7.10 -16.77
C LYS A 350 14.41 -5.70 -16.66
N PRO A 351 15.29 -5.43 -15.68
CA PRO A 351 16.06 -4.20 -15.67
C PRO A 351 16.80 -4.15 -17.00
N SER A 352 16.45 -3.17 -17.82
CA SER A 352 17.15 -2.97 -19.07
C SER A 352 18.54 -2.47 -18.70
N GLN A 353 19.60 -3.14 -19.19
CA GLN A 353 20.91 -2.50 -19.31
C GLN A 353 20.82 -1.49 -20.46
N GLN A 354 19.86 -0.57 -20.42
CA GLN A 354 19.81 0.52 -21.35
C GLN A 354 20.96 1.46 -21.01
N ASN A 355 21.71 1.83 -22.04
CA ASN A 355 22.70 2.89 -21.95
C ASN A 355 22.07 4.11 -21.26
N THR A 356 22.74 4.68 -20.26
CA THR A 356 22.26 5.83 -19.49
C THR A 356 21.77 6.97 -20.39
N LEU A 357 22.38 7.17 -21.54
CA LEU A 357 21.95 8.19 -22.51
C LEU A 357 20.63 7.82 -23.20
N VAL A 358 20.42 6.54 -23.50
CA VAL A 358 19.13 6.05 -24.02
C VAL A 358 18.05 6.17 -22.96
N LYS A 359 18.36 5.91 -21.69
CA LYS A 359 17.42 6.13 -20.57
C LYS A 359 17.04 7.61 -20.43
N LEU A 360 18.02 8.51 -20.45
CA LEU A 360 17.81 9.94 -20.16
C LEU A 360 17.27 10.74 -21.35
N PHE A 361 17.60 10.34 -22.57
CA PHE A 361 17.31 11.13 -23.77
C PHE A 361 16.46 10.41 -24.81
N GLY A 362 16.14 9.13 -24.62
CA GLY A 362 15.32 8.35 -25.56
C GLY A 362 15.87 8.39 -26.98
N SER A 363 15.06 8.87 -27.94
CA SER A 363 15.48 9.07 -29.34
C SER A 363 16.56 10.14 -29.53
N LYS A 364 16.82 10.99 -28.52
CA LYS A 364 17.88 12.01 -28.53
C LYS A 364 19.19 11.53 -27.89
N ALA A 365 19.31 10.24 -27.59
CA ALA A 365 20.50 9.66 -26.97
C ALA A 365 21.79 9.87 -27.78
N ASP A 366 21.72 9.71 -29.10
CA ASP A 366 22.88 9.91 -29.98
C ASP A 366 23.33 11.38 -30.00
N LEU A 367 22.38 12.31 -29.88
CA LEU A 367 22.68 13.74 -29.77
C LEU A 367 23.32 14.05 -28.42
N ALA A 368 22.79 13.50 -27.32
CA ALA A 368 23.40 13.65 -26.00
C ALA A 368 24.81 13.05 -25.95
N TYR A 369 25.02 11.89 -26.58
CA TYR A 369 26.34 11.28 -26.75
C TYR A 369 27.29 12.20 -27.52
N SER A 370 26.80 12.81 -28.60
CA SER A 370 27.61 13.73 -29.41
C SER A 370 27.99 15.00 -28.67
N VAL A 371 27.10 15.54 -27.82
CA VAL A 371 27.42 16.68 -26.95
C VAL A 371 28.46 16.30 -25.90
N LEU A 372 28.35 15.12 -25.29
CA LEU A 372 29.37 14.62 -24.36
C LEU A 372 30.71 14.37 -25.06
N SER A 373 30.69 13.80 -26.27
CA SER A 373 31.89 13.60 -27.08
C SER A 373 32.52 14.91 -27.56
N PHE A 374 31.73 15.98 -27.72
CA PHE A 374 32.25 17.31 -28.00
C PHE A 374 32.93 17.90 -26.76
N LEU A 375 32.30 17.77 -25.58
CA LEU A 375 32.86 18.20 -24.30
C LEU A 375 34.05 17.36 -23.82
N SER A 376 34.23 16.14 -24.35
CA SER A 376 35.42 15.33 -24.07
C SER A 376 36.68 15.89 -24.75
N GLN A 377 36.53 16.77 -25.75
CA GLN A 377 37.65 17.39 -26.47
C GLN A 377 38.23 18.59 -25.72
N GLY A 378 37.52 19.13 -24.73
CA GLY A 378 37.97 20.28 -23.96
C GLY A 378 36.84 21.04 -23.30
N THR A 379 37.21 22.12 -22.62
CA THR A 379 36.32 22.92 -21.79
C THR A 379 35.65 23.99 -22.65
N VAL A 380 34.33 24.06 -22.66
CA VAL A 380 33.59 24.90 -23.61
C VAL A 380 32.57 25.79 -22.90
N GLU A 381 32.46 27.05 -23.33
CA GLU A 381 31.46 28.00 -22.81
C GLU A 381 30.04 27.57 -23.17
N ARG A 382 29.10 27.81 -22.25
CA ARG A 382 27.67 27.48 -22.41
C ARG A 382 27.09 27.89 -23.75
N ASP A 383 27.33 29.12 -24.17
CA ASP A 383 26.74 29.67 -25.39
C ASP A 383 27.28 28.98 -26.65
N LEU A 384 28.53 28.51 -26.60
CA LEU A 384 29.15 27.78 -27.70
C LEU A 384 28.62 26.34 -27.78
N VAL A 385 28.32 25.68 -26.65
CA VAL A 385 27.67 24.36 -26.67
C VAL A 385 26.22 24.47 -27.13
N ILE A 386 25.49 25.51 -26.69
CA ILE A 386 24.14 25.80 -27.20
C ILE A 386 24.21 26.05 -28.70
N GLY A 387 25.15 26.87 -29.17
CA GLY A 387 25.38 27.14 -30.60
C GLY A 387 25.74 25.88 -31.40
N TYR A 388 26.51 24.96 -30.83
CA TYR A 388 26.81 23.66 -31.43
C TYR A 388 25.54 22.81 -31.56
N ILE A 389 24.72 22.71 -30.52
CA ILE A 389 23.48 21.93 -30.55
C ILE A 389 22.49 22.52 -31.55
N THR A 390 22.30 23.85 -31.55
CA THR A 390 21.36 24.52 -32.45
C THR A 390 21.84 24.51 -33.90
N GLY A 391 23.15 24.74 -34.12
CA GLY A 391 23.74 24.83 -35.46
C GLY A 391 23.95 23.48 -36.14
N VAL A 392 24.40 22.46 -35.40
CA VAL A 392 24.72 21.14 -35.96
C VAL A 392 23.51 20.22 -36.00
N TYR A 393 22.64 20.27 -34.98
CA TYR A 393 21.49 19.37 -34.85
C TYR A 393 20.15 20.05 -35.14
N GLY A 394 20.14 21.33 -35.49
CA GLY A 394 18.93 22.05 -35.90
C GLY A 394 17.88 22.22 -34.80
N LEU A 395 18.23 21.98 -33.53
CA LEU A 395 17.31 22.12 -32.41
C LEU A 395 17.12 23.60 -32.07
N ASN A 396 15.97 23.94 -31.47
CA ASN A 396 15.76 25.28 -30.94
C ASN A 396 16.53 25.48 -29.62
N ALA A 397 16.81 26.74 -29.26
CA ALA A 397 17.61 27.09 -28.08
C ALA A 397 17.01 26.56 -26.76
N THR A 398 15.69 26.42 -26.68
CA THR A 398 14.97 25.85 -25.53
C THR A 398 15.27 24.36 -25.35
N GLU A 399 15.25 23.59 -26.44
CA GLU A 399 15.59 22.17 -26.41
C GLU A 399 17.07 21.94 -26.16
N ALA A 400 17.95 22.76 -26.74
CA ALA A 400 19.38 22.72 -26.46
C ALA A 400 19.68 22.95 -24.96
N LYS A 401 19.00 23.93 -24.35
CA LYS A 401 19.08 24.17 -22.90
C LYS A 401 18.58 22.98 -22.10
N LYS A 402 17.44 22.37 -22.47
CA LYS A 402 16.94 21.16 -21.79
C LYS A 402 17.97 20.04 -21.80
N ILE A 403 18.61 19.78 -22.95
CA ILE A 403 19.61 18.70 -23.06
C ILE A 403 20.82 18.96 -22.16
N LEU A 404 21.36 20.18 -22.20
CA LEU A 404 22.47 20.58 -21.33
C LEU A 404 22.12 20.50 -19.85
N THR A 405 20.93 20.95 -19.48
CA THR A 405 20.43 20.84 -18.12
C THR A 405 20.33 19.37 -17.71
N THR A 406 19.71 18.51 -18.51
CA THR A 406 19.62 17.07 -18.22
C THR A 406 21.00 16.41 -18.07
N LEU A 407 21.98 16.75 -18.93
CA LEU A 407 23.35 16.24 -18.80
C LEU A 407 24.03 16.69 -17.50
N SER A 408 23.87 17.97 -17.14
CA SER A 408 24.49 18.52 -15.92
C SER A 408 23.86 17.95 -14.66
N VAL A 409 22.54 17.85 -14.65
CA VAL A 409 21.71 17.36 -13.55
C VAL A 409 21.98 15.88 -13.24
N ASN A 410 22.28 15.09 -14.27
CA ASN A 410 22.67 13.68 -14.12
C ASN A 410 24.17 13.48 -13.86
N GLY A 411 24.93 14.56 -13.62
CA GLY A 411 26.35 14.51 -13.30
C GLY A 411 27.24 14.03 -14.45
N LEU A 412 26.72 14.04 -15.69
CA LEU A 412 27.49 13.70 -16.89
C LEU A 412 28.37 14.86 -17.34
N ILE A 413 28.00 16.10 -16.99
CA ILE A 413 28.81 17.30 -17.17
C ILE A 413 28.81 18.15 -15.90
N ILE A 414 29.90 18.85 -15.65
CA ILE A 414 30.06 19.78 -14.52
C ILE A 414 30.07 21.21 -15.08
N GLU A 415 29.34 22.13 -14.44
CA GLU A 415 29.43 23.56 -14.71
C GLU A 415 30.44 24.18 -13.72
N GLY A 416 31.54 24.75 -14.23
CA GLY A 416 32.56 25.36 -13.39
C GLY A 416 32.05 26.65 -12.76
N VAL A 417 32.04 26.72 -11.42
CA VAL A 417 31.51 27.86 -10.63
C VAL A 417 32.45 29.08 -10.62
N HIS A 418 33.28 29.26 -11.65
CA HIS A 418 34.04 30.51 -11.84
C HIS A 418 33.38 31.31 -12.96
N ARG A 419 33.61 32.64 -12.95
CA ARG A 419 32.87 33.69 -13.69
C ARG A 419 32.64 33.50 -15.21
N ASP A 420 33.10 32.38 -15.80
CA ASP A 420 33.14 32.11 -17.24
C ASP A 420 32.08 31.10 -17.73
N GLY A 421 31.28 30.45 -16.86
CA GLY A 421 30.15 29.59 -17.32
C GLY A 421 30.55 28.43 -18.25
N LYS A 422 31.72 27.83 -18.00
CA LYS A 422 32.29 26.74 -18.82
C LYS A 422 31.76 25.37 -18.36
N TYR A 423 31.47 24.50 -19.32
CA TYR A 423 31.10 23.10 -19.10
C TYR A 423 32.29 22.17 -19.34
N TYR A 424 32.35 21.11 -18.54
CA TYR A 424 33.38 20.07 -18.58
C TYR A 424 32.68 18.71 -18.55
N LEU A 425 33.20 17.74 -19.31
CA LEU A 425 32.83 16.35 -19.11
C LEU A 425 33.38 15.88 -17.75
N ARG A 426 32.58 15.12 -17.00
CA ARG A 426 33.04 14.50 -15.76
C ARG A 426 33.88 13.24 -16.02
#